data_AF-A0A432U6E8-F1
#
_entry.id   AF-A0A432U6E8-F1
#
_cell.length_a   1.000
_cell.length_b   1.000
_cell.length_c   1.000
_cell.angle_alpha   90.00
_cell.angle_beta   90.00
_cell.angle_gamma   90.00
#
_symmetry.space_group_name_H-M   'P 1'
#
loop_
_entity.id
_entity.type
_entity.pdbx_description
1 polymer ?
#
loop_
_entity_poly.entity_id
_entity_poly.type
_entity_poly.pdbx_seq_one_letter_code
_entity_poly.pdbx_strand_id
1 'polypeptide(L)'
;IPNRWIDQGAICALPILEVDTRLKSGQIEVALKEFVSDKTNWRKMLKNEVEVVDLKQVRDELLPKVQLLIDELGAKMLNNETLEINYPVVEYPSKISSLNFDKTPLISGLLKGIKGQYLILDVGVLNIRKFGSYNITLTY
;
A
#
# COMPACT_ATOMS: atom_id res chain seq x y z
N ILE A 1 13.56 -2.29 0.54
CA ILE A 1 12.11 -2.55 0.53
C ILE A 1 11.53 -1.95 -0.75
N PRO A 2 10.78 -2.69 -1.58
CA PRO A 2 10.15 -2.14 -2.78
C PRO A 2 9.28 -0.92 -2.44
N ASN A 3 9.50 0.20 -3.14
CA ASN A 3 8.80 1.47 -2.86
C ASN A 3 7.27 1.34 -2.96
N ARG A 4 6.76 0.40 -3.77
CA ARG A 4 5.32 0.22 -4.02
C ARG A 4 4.52 -0.16 -2.77
N TRP A 5 5.05 -1.00 -1.89
CA TRP A 5 4.35 -1.37 -0.65
C TRP A 5 4.22 -0.17 0.29
N ILE A 6 5.31 0.60 0.39
CA ILE A 6 5.34 1.81 1.20
C ILE A 6 4.33 2.82 0.66
N ASP A 7 4.33 3.08 -0.65
CA ASP A 7 3.42 4.01 -1.32
C ASP A 7 1.94 3.69 -1.07
N GLN A 8 1.60 2.40 -1.06
CA GLN A 8 0.25 1.90 -0.83
C GLN A 8 -0.17 1.92 0.64
N GLY A 9 0.73 2.25 1.57
CA GLY A 9 0.43 2.28 3.00
C GLY A 9 0.37 0.90 3.65
N ALA A 10 1.02 -0.11 3.05
CA ALA A 10 1.07 -1.46 3.59
C ALA A 10 1.80 -1.47 4.95
N ILE A 11 1.24 -2.16 5.93
CA ILE A 11 1.85 -2.34 7.27
C ILE A 11 2.72 -3.59 7.35
N CYS A 12 2.49 -4.54 6.44
CA CYS A 12 3.21 -5.78 6.34
C CYS A 12 3.32 -6.18 4.86
N ALA A 13 4.39 -6.89 4.50
CA ALA A 13 4.59 -7.39 3.16
C ALA A 13 5.37 -8.71 3.17
N LEU A 14 5.03 -9.60 2.24
CA LEU A 14 5.69 -10.88 2.07
C LEU A 14 5.93 -11.11 0.57
N PRO A 15 7.18 -11.10 0.08
CA PRO A 15 7.48 -11.62 -1.25
C PRO A 15 7.25 -13.14 -1.28
N ILE A 16 6.39 -13.61 -2.19
CA ILE A 16 5.98 -15.03 -2.27
C ILE A 16 6.47 -15.74 -3.54
N LEU A 17 6.70 -15.00 -4.62
CA LEU A 17 7.09 -15.54 -5.93
C LEU A 17 8.08 -14.59 -6.63
N GLU A 18 9.00 -15.17 -7.38
CA GLU A 18 9.93 -14.47 -8.26
C GLU A 18 9.78 -15.00 -9.70
N VAL A 19 9.77 -14.09 -10.67
CA VAL A 19 9.68 -14.40 -12.10
C VAL A 19 10.64 -13.50 -12.88
N ASP A 20 11.03 -13.95 -14.07
CA ASP A 20 12.00 -13.28 -14.95
C ASP A 20 11.48 -11.97 -15.59
N THR A 21 10.17 -11.79 -15.66
CA THR A 21 9.54 -10.69 -16.40
C THR A 21 8.32 -10.12 -15.69
N ARG A 22 8.12 -8.81 -15.89
CA ARG A 22 6.94 -8.10 -15.37
C ARG A 22 5.63 -8.65 -15.91
N LEU A 23 5.61 -9.14 -17.15
CA LEU A 23 4.41 -9.71 -17.78
C LEU A 23 3.93 -10.94 -17.00
N LYS A 24 4.83 -11.90 -16.72
CA LYS A 24 4.51 -13.11 -15.94
C LYS A 24 4.04 -12.77 -14.53
N SER A 25 4.67 -11.78 -13.90
CA SER A 25 4.23 -11.30 -12.57
C SER A 25 2.80 -10.76 -12.63
N GLY A 26 2.45 -10.04 -13.70
CA GLY A 26 1.08 -9.54 -13.90
C GLY A 26 0.07 -10.66 -14.13
N GLN A 27 0.43 -11.73 -14.85
CA GLN A 27 -0.47 -12.88 -15.05
C GLN A 27 -0.80 -13.57 -13.73
N ILE A 28 0.21 -13.80 -12.89
CA ILE A 28 0.03 -14.37 -11.54
C ILE A 28 -0.78 -13.42 -10.66
N GLU A 29 -0.51 -12.11 -10.71
CA GLU A 29 -1.28 -11.10 -9.97
C GLU A 29 -2.77 -11.17 -10.35
N VAL A 30 -3.09 -11.24 -11.64
CA VAL A 30 -4.48 -11.35 -12.12
C VAL A 30 -5.14 -12.64 -11.64
N ALA A 31 -4.45 -13.78 -11.69
CA ALA A 31 -5.00 -15.05 -11.20
C ALA A 31 -5.27 -15.01 -9.68
N LEU A 32 -4.39 -14.38 -8.90
CA LEU A 32 -4.58 -14.23 -7.46
C LEU A 32 -5.73 -13.29 -7.09
N LYS A 33 -6.05 -12.29 -7.92
CA LYS A 33 -7.17 -11.35 -7.68
C LYS A 33 -8.54 -12.01 -7.63
N GLU A 34 -8.69 -13.22 -8.16
CA GLU A 34 -9.93 -14.00 -8.04
C GLU A 34 -10.17 -14.48 -6.60
N PHE A 35 -9.12 -14.59 -5.79
CA PHE A 35 -9.17 -15.14 -4.45
C PHE A 35 -8.98 -14.10 -3.34
N VAL A 36 -8.39 -12.95 -3.65
CA VAL A 36 -8.17 -11.85 -2.70
C VAL A 36 -8.56 -10.50 -3.29
N SER A 37 -9.09 -9.62 -2.42
CA SER A 37 -9.43 -8.26 -2.80
C SER A 37 -8.16 -7.45 -3.12
N ASP A 38 -8.12 -6.87 -4.32
CA ASP A 38 -7.07 -5.95 -4.77
C ASP A 38 -7.25 -4.50 -4.26
N LYS A 39 -8.26 -4.25 -3.42
CA LYS A 39 -8.61 -2.89 -2.98
C LYS A 39 -8.34 -2.67 -1.50
N THR A 40 -7.41 -1.77 -1.21
CA THR A 40 -7.21 -1.21 0.13
C THR A 40 -8.27 -0.17 0.44
N ASN A 41 -8.94 -0.30 1.60
CA ASN A 41 -9.73 0.80 2.14
C ASN A 41 -8.79 1.86 2.74
N TRP A 42 -8.36 2.80 1.89
CA TRP A 42 -7.40 3.83 2.28
C TRP A 42 -7.85 4.68 3.48
N ARG A 43 -9.16 4.84 3.72
CA ARG A 43 -9.67 5.56 4.90
C ARG A 43 -9.35 4.79 6.18
N LYS A 44 -9.72 3.50 6.24
CA LYS A 44 -9.38 2.63 7.38
C LYS A 44 -7.87 2.56 7.61
N MET A 45 -7.11 2.40 6.53
CA MET A 45 -5.64 2.38 6.55
C MET A 45 -5.03 3.65 7.19
N LEU A 46 -5.52 4.84 6.83
CA LEU A 46 -5.04 6.11 7.39
C LEU A 46 -5.51 6.37 8.82
N LYS A 47 -6.62 5.75 9.25
CA LYS A 47 -7.03 5.74 10.66
C LYS A 47 -6.26 4.72 11.52
N ASN A 48 -5.39 3.93 10.89
CA ASN A 48 -4.75 2.76 11.49
C ASN A 48 -5.74 1.69 11.99
N GLU A 49 -6.94 1.63 11.39
CA GLU A 49 -7.91 0.56 11.58
C GLU A 49 -7.52 -0.62 10.67
N VAL A 50 -6.42 -1.29 11.03
CA VAL A 50 -5.82 -2.38 10.26
C VAL A 50 -5.95 -3.70 11.01
N GLU A 51 -6.37 -4.74 10.29
CA GLU A 51 -6.43 -6.10 10.82
C GLU A 51 -5.05 -6.74 10.71
N VAL A 52 -4.62 -7.42 11.77
CA VAL A 52 -3.40 -8.22 11.75
C VAL A 52 -3.71 -9.51 11.00
N VAL A 53 -2.97 -9.76 9.93
CA VAL A 53 -3.14 -10.94 9.07
C VAL A 53 -1.83 -11.70 9.03
N ASP A 54 -1.89 -13.02 9.19
CA ASP A 54 -0.75 -13.89 8.95
C ASP A 54 -0.55 -14.06 7.43
N LEU A 55 0.41 -13.30 6.88
CA LEU A 55 0.72 -13.35 5.45
C LEU A 55 1.26 -14.71 4.99
N LYS A 56 1.91 -15.48 5.88
CA LYS A 56 2.42 -16.81 5.53
C LYS A 56 1.26 -17.79 5.39
N GLN A 57 0.30 -17.74 6.33
CA GLN A 57 -0.91 -18.53 6.22
C GLN A 57 -1.69 -18.21 4.94
N VAL A 58 -1.93 -16.92 4.67
CA VAL A 58 -2.64 -16.50 3.45
C VAL A 58 -1.90 -16.94 2.18
N ARG A 59 -0.56 -16.85 2.15
CA ARG A 59 0.25 -17.38 1.05
C ARG A 59 -0.01 -18.87 0.85
N ASP A 60 0.04 -19.67 1.91
CA ASP A 60 -0.09 -21.13 1.86
C ASP A 60 -1.50 -21.57 1.43
N GLU A 61 -2.51 -20.73 1.69
CA GLU A 61 -3.87 -20.93 1.18
C GLU A 61 -4.05 -20.55 -0.29
N LEU A 62 -3.27 -19.58 -0.80
CA LEU A 62 -3.45 -19.01 -2.14
C LEU A 62 -2.62 -19.70 -3.22
N LEU A 63 -1.35 -20.01 -2.96
CA LEU A 63 -0.45 -20.55 -3.96
C LEU A 63 -0.93 -21.88 -4.57
N PRO A 64 -1.52 -22.82 -3.80
CA PRO A 64 -2.09 -24.04 -4.38
C PRO A 64 -3.19 -23.78 -5.42
N LYS A 65 -3.93 -22.67 -5.30
CA LYS A 65 -5.04 -22.33 -6.21
C LYS A 65 -4.55 -21.87 -7.60
N VAL A 66 -3.29 -21.46 -7.70
CA VAL A 66 -2.66 -20.99 -8.94
C VAL A 66 -1.41 -21.80 -9.32
N GLN A 67 -1.23 -22.98 -8.73
CA GLN A 67 -0.02 -23.78 -8.88
C GLN A 67 0.30 -24.13 -10.35
N LEU A 68 -0.72 -24.48 -11.14
CA LEU A 68 -0.53 -24.77 -12.57
C LEU A 68 0.10 -23.59 -13.33
N LEU A 69 -0.34 -22.37 -13.02
CA LEU A 69 0.18 -21.16 -13.64
C LEU A 69 1.58 -20.83 -13.14
N ILE A 70 1.87 -21.08 -11.85
CA ILE A 70 3.21 -20.93 -11.28
C ILE A 70 4.21 -21.82 -12.03
N ASP A 71 3.84 -23.08 -12.26
CA ASP A 71 4.67 -24.06 -12.95
C ASP A 71 4.86 -23.71 -14.44
N GLU A 72 3.78 -23.32 -15.14
CA GLU A 72 3.82 -22.90 -16.55
C GLU A 72 4.74 -21.69 -16.77
N LEU A 73 4.69 -20.73 -15.86
CA LEU A 73 5.46 -19.49 -15.96
C LEU A 73 6.91 -19.65 -15.44
N GLY A 74 7.23 -20.79 -14.85
CA GLY A 74 8.53 -21.06 -14.24
C GLY A 74 8.81 -20.16 -13.03
N ALA A 75 7.76 -19.81 -12.28
CA ALA A 75 7.88 -18.92 -11.13
C ALA A 75 8.57 -19.62 -9.97
N LYS A 76 9.55 -18.95 -9.36
CA LYS A 76 10.29 -19.48 -8.22
C LYS A 76 9.58 -19.09 -6.92
N MET A 77 9.27 -20.10 -6.12
CA MET A 77 8.73 -19.93 -4.78
C MET A 77 9.76 -19.29 -3.85
N LEU A 78 9.33 -18.27 -3.11
CA LEU A 78 10.15 -17.57 -2.13
C LEU A 78 9.74 -17.96 -0.71
N ASN A 79 10.74 -18.24 0.13
CA ASN A 79 10.53 -18.49 1.55
C ASN A 79 11.11 -17.35 2.39
N ASN A 80 10.47 -16.19 2.28
CA ASN A 80 10.87 -14.98 2.97
C ASN A 80 10.15 -14.84 4.30
N GLU A 81 10.70 -13.99 5.17
CA GLU A 81 10.03 -13.52 6.36
C GLU A 81 9.08 -12.37 6.04
N THR A 82 8.02 -12.26 6.84
CA THR A 82 7.10 -11.12 6.77
C THR A 82 7.86 -9.87 7.18
N LEU A 83 7.82 -8.85 6.32
CA LEU A 83 8.39 -7.54 6.60
C LEU A 83 7.33 -6.67 7.26
N GLU A 84 7.64 -6.10 8.41
CA GLU A 84 6.82 -5.06 9.04
C GLU A 84 7.23 -3.67 8.55
N ILE A 85 6.24 -2.81 8.31
CA ILE A 85 6.43 -1.47 7.79
C ILE A 85 5.80 -0.48 8.78
N ASN A 86 6.66 0.27 9.45
CA ASN A 86 6.28 1.30 10.40
C ASN A 86 6.33 2.68 9.73
N TYR A 87 5.36 3.53 10.07
CA TYR A 87 5.23 4.86 9.51
C TYR A 87 5.41 5.93 10.60
N PRO A 88 6.06 7.06 10.28
CA PRO A 88 6.22 8.15 11.24
C PRO A 88 4.90 8.89 11.39
N VAL A 89 4.04 8.40 12.29
CA VAL A 89 2.76 9.01 12.63
C VAL A 89 2.71 9.24 14.14
N VAL A 90 2.61 10.52 14.52
CA VAL A 90 2.46 10.95 15.91
C VAL A 90 1.03 10.71 16.38
N GLU A 91 0.05 11.03 15.53
CA GLU A 91 -1.37 10.92 15.85
C GLU A 91 -2.17 10.53 14.61
N TYR A 92 -2.95 9.44 14.72
CA TYR A 92 -3.85 9.00 13.65
C TYR A 92 -5.19 9.76 13.72
N PRO A 93 -5.74 10.20 12.57
CA PRO A 93 -6.99 10.95 12.54
C PRO A 93 -8.19 10.06 12.89
N SER A 94 -9.10 10.52 13.74
CA SER A 94 -10.37 9.83 14.03
C SER A 94 -11.37 9.90 12.86
N LYS A 95 -11.31 10.99 12.08
CA LYS A 95 -12.11 11.24 10.89
C LYS A 95 -11.22 11.62 9.71
N ILE A 96 -11.50 11.04 8.55
CA ILE A 96 -10.75 11.31 7.33
C ILE A 96 -11.45 12.41 6.51
N SER A 97 -10.79 13.55 6.38
CA SER A 97 -11.14 14.62 5.43
C SER A 97 -10.06 14.72 4.37
N SER A 98 -10.42 14.58 3.08
CA SER A 98 -9.43 14.68 2.00
C SER A 98 -9.22 16.14 1.63
N LEU A 99 -7.97 16.59 1.73
CA LEU A 99 -7.55 17.91 1.29
C LEU A 99 -7.23 17.88 -0.21
N ASN A 100 -7.44 19.00 -0.89
CA ASN A 100 -7.25 19.09 -2.34
C ASN A 100 -6.90 20.51 -2.79
N PHE A 101 -5.78 20.67 -3.49
CA PHE A 101 -5.35 21.95 -4.05
C PHE A 101 -6.30 22.51 -5.11
N ASP A 102 -7.08 21.68 -5.82
CA ASP A 102 -8.07 22.16 -6.80
C ASP A 102 -9.20 22.97 -6.15
N LYS A 103 -9.50 22.65 -4.89
CA LYS A 103 -10.57 23.30 -4.12
C LYS A 103 -10.02 24.35 -3.15
N THR A 104 -8.83 24.08 -2.63
CA THR A 104 -8.19 24.90 -1.60
C THR A 104 -6.71 25.03 -1.95
N PRO A 105 -6.32 26.04 -2.74
CA PRO A 105 -4.96 26.19 -3.26
C PRO A 105 -3.88 26.36 -2.19
N LEU A 106 -4.25 26.91 -1.03
CA LEU A 106 -3.39 27.04 0.14
C LEU A 106 -3.89 26.11 1.24
N ILE A 107 -3.10 25.10 1.60
CA ILE A 107 -3.36 24.19 2.71
C ILE A 107 -2.38 24.52 3.83
N SER A 108 -2.91 24.76 5.04
CA SER A 108 -2.13 24.97 6.26
C SER A 108 -2.67 24.08 7.37
N GLY A 109 -1.78 23.58 8.22
CA GLY A 109 -2.11 22.70 9.34
C GLY A 109 -0.85 22.14 9.99
N LEU A 110 -1.03 21.47 11.12
CA LEU A 110 0.06 20.79 11.84
C LEU A 110 0.27 19.39 11.25
N LEU A 111 1.50 19.07 10.82
CA LEU A 111 1.86 17.73 10.35
C LEU A 111 1.85 16.74 11.52
N LYS A 112 0.90 15.80 11.48
CA LYS A 112 0.73 14.72 12.47
C LYS A 112 1.37 13.42 12.04
N GLY A 113 1.67 13.25 10.76
CA GLY A 113 2.37 12.06 10.28
C GLY A 113 2.43 11.91 8.77
N ILE A 114 3.15 10.89 8.33
CA ILE A 114 3.25 10.49 6.92
C ILE A 114 2.97 8.99 6.83
N LYS A 115 1.98 8.59 6.01
CA LYS A 115 1.68 7.17 5.75
C LYS A 115 1.48 6.93 4.26
N GLY A 116 2.42 6.21 3.67
CA GLY A 116 2.55 6.02 2.22
C GLY A 116 2.56 7.34 1.47
N GLN A 117 1.67 7.50 0.50
CA GLN A 117 1.55 8.73 -0.30
C GLN A 117 0.83 9.90 0.39
N TYR A 118 0.43 9.75 1.65
CA TYR A 118 -0.39 10.74 2.36
C TYR A 118 0.40 11.49 3.44
N LEU A 119 0.27 12.82 3.42
CA LEU A 119 0.52 13.65 4.59
C LEU A 119 -0.74 13.68 5.45
N ILE A 120 -0.56 13.48 6.76
CA ILE A 120 -1.63 13.57 7.75
C ILE A 120 -1.46 14.90 8.48
N LEU A 121 -2.40 15.80 8.30
CA LEU A 121 -2.50 17.08 9.01
C LEU A 121 -3.64 17.00 10.03
N ASP A 122 -3.61 17.85 11.03
CA ASP A 122 -4.73 18.05 11.99
C ASP A 122 -6.05 18.45 11.31
N VAL A 123 -5.98 19.18 10.20
CA VAL A 123 -7.16 19.60 9.40
C VAL A 123 -7.63 18.57 8.37
N GLY A 124 -6.87 17.50 8.13
CA GLY A 124 -7.20 16.47 7.13
C GLY A 124 -5.99 15.77 6.53
N VAL A 125 -6.21 14.93 5.52
CA VAL A 125 -5.16 14.16 4.85
C VAL A 125 -4.98 14.61 3.41
N LEU A 126 -3.73 14.69 2.95
CA LEU A 126 -3.36 15.14 1.61
C LEU A 126 -2.60 14.04 0.87
N ASN A 127 -3.17 13.54 -0.23
CA ASN A 127 -2.47 12.61 -1.12
C ASN A 127 -1.55 13.41 -2.05
N ILE A 128 -0.24 13.37 -1.81
CA ILE A 128 0.73 14.17 -2.58
C ILE A 128 0.86 13.65 -4.02
N ARG A 129 0.74 12.33 -4.24
CA ARG A 129 0.86 11.75 -5.60
C ARG A 129 -0.24 12.20 -6.54
N LYS A 130 -1.39 12.61 -6.03
CA LYS A 130 -2.46 13.21 -6.84
C LYS A 130 -1.97 14.44 -7.62
N PHE A 131 -0.96 15.14 -7.11
CA PHE A 131 -0.53 16.45 -7.62
C PHE A 131 0.83 16.39 -8.35
N GLY A 132 1.14 15.28 -9.02
CA GLY A 132 2.45 15.05 -9.67
C GLY A 132 2.86 16.04 -10.78
N SER A 133 1.98 16.97 -11.18
CA SER A 133 2.27 18.03 -12.16
C SER A 133 2.15 19.45 -11.57
N TYR A 134 1.99 19.57 -10.26
CA TYR A 134 1.84 20.85 -9.58
C TYR A 134 3.21 21.37 -9.19
N ASN A 135 3.41 22.69 -9.29
CA ASN A 135 4.52 23.36 -8.63
C ASN A 135 4.08 23.77 -7.22
N ILE A 136 4.61 23.09 -6.20
CA ILE A 136 4.21 23.26 -4.81
C ILE A 136 5.37 23.91 -4.04
N THR A 137 5.08 24.97 -3.30
CA THR A 137 6.00 25.54 -2.31
C THR A 137 5.57 25.11 -0.92
N LEU A 138 6.52 24.62 -0.13
CA LEU A 138 6.31 24.24 1.27
C LEU A 138 7.01 25.26 2.18
N THR A 139 6.28 25.73 3.19
CA THR A 139 6.80 26.58 4.28
C THR A 139 6.52 25.88 5.60
N TYR A 140 7.52 25.80 6.49
CA TYR A 140 7.44 25.08 7.77
C TYR A 140 8.19 25.82 8.88
#